data_AF-A0AAJ4IGI3-F1
#
_entry.id   AF-A0AAJ4IGI3-F1
#
_cell.length_a   1.000
_cell.length_b   1.000
_cell.length_c   1.000
_cell.angle_alpha   90.00
_cell.angle_beta   90.00
_cell.angle_gamma   90.00
#
_symmetry.space_group_name_H-M   'P 1'
#
loop_
_entity.id
_entity.type
_entity.pdbx_description
1 polymer ?
#
loop_
_entity_poly.entity_id
_entity_poly.type
_entity_poly.pdbx_seq_one_letter_code
_entity_poly.pdbx_strand_id
1 'polypeptide(L)'
;MTIERFHDVAQGYQVEDNVDGERSSVAPNPPLRCAEITITSTFRKEKIAIWLREHIEATLIDGREVTATQLNFKKDDVKAGYITFRPQQAVWAYVCFGQDATPIASIECELD
;
A
#
# COMPACT_ATOMS: atom_id res chain seq x y z
N MET A 1 12.79 3.46 -5.76
CA MET A 1 12.06 2.63 -4.78
C MET A 1 12.08 1.20 -5.26
N THR A 2 12.06 0.23 -4.35
CA THR A 2 12.07 -1.20 -4.69
C THR A 2 10.90 -1.89 -3.98
N ILE A 3 10.23 -2.80 -4.67
CA ILE A 3 9.23 -3.69 -4.08
C ILE A 3 9.95 -4.96 -3.65
N GLU A 4 9.92 -5.26 -2.36
CA GLU A 4 10.54 -6.46 -1.79
C GLU A 4 9.59 -7.65 -1.88
N ARG A 5 8.29 -7.41 -1.59
CA ARG A 5 7.26 -8.46 -1.54
C ARG A 5 5.86 -7.90 -1.66
N PHE A 6 4.99 -8.57 -2.42
CA PHE A 6 3.55 -8.31 -2.44
C PHE A 6 2.80 -9.14 -1.38
N HIS A 7 1.72 -8.57 -0.87
CA HIS A 7 0.83 -9.19 0.11
C HIS A 7 -0.63 -8.94 -0.27
N ASP A 8 -1.32 -10.02 -0.65
CA ASP A 8 -2.77 -10.01 -0.87
C ASP A 8 -3.45 -10.41 0.45
N VAL A 9 -3.92 -9.41 1.20
CA VAL A 9 -4.49 -9.65 2.53
C VAL A 9 -5.98 -9.95 2.40
N ALA A 10 -6.38 -11.19 2.67
CA ALA A 10 -7.78 -11.61 2.62
C ALA A 10 -8.68 -10.75 3.53
N GLN A 11 -9.85 -10.35 3.02
CA GLN A 11 -10.80 -9.45 3.69
C GLN A 11 -12.11 -10.16 4.11
N GLY A 12 -12.08 -11.49 4.21
CA GLY A 12 -13.26 -12.29 4.50
C GLY A 12 -14.17 -12.50 3.29
N TYR A 13 -15.47 -12.62 3.54
CA TYR A 13 -16.49 -12.95 2.54
C TYR A 13 -17.69 -12.01 2.67
N GLN A 14 -18.38 -11.79 1.56
CA GLN A 14 -19.68 -11.13 1.51
C GLN A 14 -20.78 -12.13 1.17
N VAL A 15 -21.95 -11.91 1.75
CA VAL A 15 -23.16 -12.66 1.44
C VAL A 15 -23.99 -11.79 0.51
N GLU A 16 -24.25 -12.30 -0.69
CA GLU A 16 -25.13 -11.67 -1.66
C GLU A 16 -26.49 -12.36 -1.58
N ASP A 17 -27.49 -11.62 -1.12
CA ASP A 17 -28.88 -12.07 -1.12
C ASP A 17 -29.45 -11.90 -2.52
N ASN A 18 -29.89 -13.00 -3.14
CA ASN A 18 -30.60 -12.89 -4.41
C ASN A 18 -32.00 -12.31 -4.17
N VAL A 19 -32.42 -11.40 -5.05
CA VAL A 19 -33.69 -10.65 -4.98
C VAL A 19 -34.93 -11.57 -4.92
N ASP A 20 -34.78 -12.84 -5.30
CA ASP A 20 -35.84 -13.86 -5.28
C ASP A 20 -35.90 -14.70 -3.97
N GLY A 21 -35.07 -14.41 -2.96
CA GLY A 21 -35.21 -14.96 -1.60
C GLY A 21 -34.91 -16.46 -1.41
N GLU A 22 -34.62 -17.21 -2.48
CA GLU A 22 -34.42 -18.67 -2.40
C GLU A 22 -32.95 -19.11 -2.26
N ARG A 23 -31.96 -18.25 -2.54
CA ARG A 23 -30.53 -18.59 -2.41
C ARG A 23 -29.70 -17.35 -2.06
N SER A 24 -28.82 -17.46 -1.06
CA SER A 24 -27.73 -16.49 -0.84
C SER A 24 -26.42 -17.09 -1.35
N SER A 25 -25.62 -16.30 -2.06
CA SER A 25 -24.26 -16.70 -2.48
C SER A 25 -23.22 -16.11 -1.54
N VAL A 26 -22.19 -16.90 -1.21
CA VAL A 26 -21.03 -16.43 -0.44
C VAL A 26 -19.87 -16.24 -1.40
N ALA A 27 -19.37 -15.01 -1.52
CA ALA A 27 -18.24 -14.67 -2.37
C ALA A 27 -17.11 -14.06 -1.53
N PRO A 28 -15.83 -14.36 -1.83
CA PRO A 28 -14.72 -13.73 -1.14
C PRO A 28 -14.68 -12.23 -1.46
N ASN A 29 -14.38 -11.42 -0.45
CA ASN A 29 -14.13 -9.99 -0.66
C ASN A 29 -12.83 -9.80 -1.45
N PRO A 30 -12.72 -8.74 -2.28
CA PRO A 30 -11.45 -8.39 -2.90
C PRO A 30 -10.34 -8.25 -1.84
N PRO A 31 -9.13 -8.74 -2.11
CA PRO A 31 -8.04 -8.64 -1.14
C PRO A 31 -7.61 -7.18 -0.97
N LEU A 32 -7.15 -6.84 0.22
CA LEU A 32 -6.44 -5.59 0.45
C LEU A 32 -5.04 -5.72 -0.16
N ARG A 33 -4.73 -4.84 -1.12
CA ARG A 33 -3.45 -4.85 -1.84
C ARG A 33 -2.39 -4.14 -1.01
N CYS A 34 -1.39 -4.90 -0.58
CA CYS A 34 -0.28 -4.41 0.22
C CYS A 34 1.08 -4.86 -0.33
N ALA A 35 2.15 -4.18 0.10
CA ALA A 35 3.51 -4.52 -0.25
C ALA A 35 4.51 -4.12 0.83
N GLU A 36 5.59 -4.88 0.92
CA GLU A 36 6.84 -4.45 1.54
C GLU A 36 7.68 -3.72 0.50
N ILE A 37 8.09 -2.50 0.82
CA ILE A 37 8.86 -1.64 -0.06
C ILE A 37 10.10 -1.10 0.64
N THR A 38 11.09 -0.77 -0.17
CA THR A 38 12.28 -0.04 0.26
C THR A 38 12.37 1.28 -0.49
N ILE A 39 12.47 2.36 0.27
CA ILE A 39 12.60 3.73 -0.24
C ILE A 39 14.04 4.18 -0.05
N THR A 40 14.66 4.65 -1.12
CA THR A 40 16.03 5.17 -1.14
C THR A 40 16.02 6.57 -1.72
N SER A 41 16.76 7.49 -1.12
CA SER A 41 16.96 8.85 -1.62
C SER A 41 18.44 9.10 -1.90
N THR A 42 18.75 9.85 -2.96
CA THR A 42 20.10 10.32 -3.27
C THR A 42 20.55 11.44 -2.33
N PHE A 43 19.60 12.24 -1.84
CA PHE A 43 19.84 13.36 -0.92
C PHE A 43 19.27 13.06 0.46
N ARG A 44 19.78 13.77 1.47
CA ARG A 44 19.15 13.76 2.78
C ARG A 44 17.79 14.46 2.67
N LYS A 45 16.73 13.77 3.08
CA LYS A 45 15.37 14.30 3.11
C LYS A 45 14.72 13.98 4.45
N GLU A 46 13.80 14.83 4.87
CA GLU A 46 12.95 14.59 6.03
C GLU A 46 11.52 14.85 5.61
N LYS A 47 10.64 13.87 5.80
CA LYS A 47 9.23 13.96 5.41
C LYS A 47 8.36 13.46 6.55
N ILE A 48 7.16 14.03 6.66
CA ILE A 48 6.16 13.59 7.63
C ILE A 48 5.59 12.26 7.14
N ALA A 49 5.46 11.27 8.01
CA ALA A 49 4.98 9.93 7.64
C ALA A 49 3.57 9.97 7.01
N ILE A 50 2.69 10.86 7.48
CA ILE A 50 1.34 11.00 6.92
C ILE A 50 1.36 11.61 5.51
N TRP A 51 2.29 12.54 5.25
CA TRP A 51 2.48 13.13 3.93
C TRP A 51 2.99 12.07 2.95
N LEU A 52 3.95 11.24 3.38
CA LEU A 52 4.47 10.13 2.56
C LEU A 52 3.37 9.15 2.15
N ARG A 53 2.41 8.85 3.04
CA ARG A 53 1.27 7.98 2.70
C ARG A 53 0.46 8.55 1.53
N GLU A 54 0.31 9.86 1.45
CA GLU A 54 -0.46 10.51 0.39
C GLU A 54 0.32 10.64 -0.93
N HIS A 55 1.64 10.40 -0.90
CA HIS A 55 2.54 10.51 -2.06
C HIS A 55 3.17 9.16 -2.43
N ILE A 56 2.54 8.07 -1.98
CA ILE A 56 2.83 6.72 -2.46
C ILE A 56 1.61 6.26 -3.26
N GLU A 57 1.85 5.95 -4.53
CA GLU A 57 0.83 5.55 -5.49
C GLU A 57 1.20 4.20 -6.09
N ALA A 58 0.19 3.37 -6.36
CA ALA A 58 0.35 2.13 -7.07
C ALA A 58 -0.41 2.17 -8.39
N THR A 59 0.21 1.66 -9.44
CA THR A 59 -0.45 1.38 -10.71
C THR A 59 -0.84 -0.09 -10.71
N LEU A 60 -2.11 -0.37 -10.93
CA LEU A 60 -2.65 -1.73 -11.06
C LEU A 60 -2.38 -2.27 -12.48
N ILE A 61 -2.46 -3.60 -12.67
CA ILE A 61 -2.20 -4.21 -13.99
C ILE A 61 -3.18 -3.77 -15.09
N ASP A 62 -4.33 -3.21 -14.72
CA ASP A 62 -5.32 -2.62 -15.65
C ASP A 62 -5.06 -1.13 -15.96
N GLY A 63 -4.00 -0.55 -15.40
CA GLY A 63 -3.60 0.84 -15.59
C GLY A 63 -4.25 1.84 -14.64
N ARG A 64 -5.13 1.42 -13.72
CA ARG A 64 -5.68 2.33 -12.70
C ARG A 64 -4.62 2.68 -11.67
N GLU A 65 -4.64 3.94 -11.24
CA GLU A 65 -3.79 4.44 -10.17
C GLU A 65 -4.58 4.52 -8.86
N VAL A 66 -3.95 4.12 -7.77
CA VAL A 66 -4.51 4.15 -6.42
C VAL A 66 -3.48 4.68 -5.42
N THR A 67 -3.91 5.58 -4.55
CA THR A 67 -3.06 6.16 -3.49
C THR A 67 -3.07 5.27 -2.24
N ALA A 68 -1.98 5.27 -1.47
CA ALA A 68 -1.90 4.46 -0.27
C ALA A 68 -2.91 4.89 0.81
N THR A 69 -3.61 3.90 1.36
CA THR A 69 -4.54 4.05 2.49
C THR A 69 -3.85 3.80 3.83
N GLN A 70 -2.75 3.03 3.84
CA GLN A 70 -1.96 2.77 5.03
C GLN A 70 -0.47 2.75 4.69
N LEU A 71 0.35 3.28 5.60
CA LEU A 71 1.80 3.28 5.49
C LEU A 71 2.41 3.10 6.88
N ASN A 72 3.22 2.06 7.05
CA ASN A 72 3.89 1.74 8.30
C ASN A 72 5.39 1.61 8.08
N PHE A 73 6.18 2.27 8.91
CA PHE A 73 7.63 2.13 8.95
C PHE A 73 8.04 1.29 10.16
N LYS A 74 9.30 0.86 10.21
CA LYS A 74 9.84 0.28 11.45
C LYS A 74 9.81 1.35 12.55
N LYS A 75 9.50 0.93 13.76
CA LYS A 75 9.32 1.82 14.91
C LYS A 75 10.52 2.76 15.13
N ASP A 76 11.73 2.26 14.94
CA ASP A 76 12.97 3.02 15.18
C ASP A 76 13.28 4.04 14.05
N ASP A 77 12.64 3.89 12.89
CA ASP A 77 12.79 4.81 11.75
C ASP A 77 11.87 6.04 11.89
N VAL A 78 10.79 5.94 12.70
CA VAL A 78 9.85 7.03 12.94
C VAL A 78 10.29 7.85 14.16
N LYS A 79 10.63 9.12 13.94
CA LYS A 79 10.98 10.06 15.01
C LYS A 79 10.00 11.21 15.05
N ALA A 80 9.18 11.27 16.09
CA ALA A 80 8.15 12.30 16.27
C ALA A 80 7.23 12.46 15.03
N GLY A 81 6.91 11.36 14.34
CA GLY A 81 6.09 11.37 13.13
C GLY A 81 6.82 11.67 11.82
N TYR A 82 8.14 11.87 11.86
CA TYR A 82 8.99 12.09 10.69
C TYR A 82 9.80 10.86 10.33
N ILE A 83 10.10 10.73 9.04
CA ILE A 83 11.04 9.78 8.47
C ILE A 83 12.23 10.57 7.90
N THR A 84 13.43 10.21 8.31
CA THR A 84 14.67 10.77 7.76
C THR A 84 15.27 9.80 6.74
N PHE A 85 15.27 10.19 5.47
CA PHE A 85 16.01 9.49 4.43
C PHE A 85 17.44 10.02 4.38
N ARG A 86 18.43 9.14 4.57
CA ARG A 86 19.84 9.48 4.38
C ARG A 86 20.28 9.07 2.96
N PRO A 87 21.27 9.78 2.37
CA PRO A 87 21.79 9.43 1.06
C PRO A 87 22.13 7.94 0.96
N GLN A 88 21.57 7.26 -0.05
CA GLN A 88 21.82 5.84 -0.36
C GLN A 88 21.43 4.86 0.76
N GLN A 89 20.74 5.32 1.81
CA GLN A 89 20.21 4.45 2.84
C GLN A 89 18.79 4.00 2.47
N ALA A 90 18.61 2.69 2.40
CA ALA A 90 17.32 2.04 2.28
C ALA A 90 16.49 2.19 3.58
N VAL A 91 15.26 2.69 3.44
CA VAL A 91 14.25 2.73 4.52
C VAL A 91 13.13 1.80 4.14
N TRP A 92 12.82 0.84 5.01
CA TRP A 92 11.77 -0.15 4.77
C TRP A 92 10.41 0.39 5.20
N ALA A 93 9.36 0.07 4.44
CA ALA A 93 7.99 0.35 4.79
C ALA A 93 7.03 -0.78 4.34
N TYR A 94 5.90 -0.88 5.03
CA TYR A 94 4.75 -1.68 4.62
C TYR A 94 3.61 -0.75 4.23
N VAL A 95 3.11 -0.90 3.02
CA VAL A 95 2.11 0.00 2.41
C VAL A 95 0.89 -0.79 1.92
N CYS A 96 -0.31 -0.21 2.01
CA CYS A 96 -1.54 -0.77 1.44
C CYS A 96 -2.34 0.29 0.67
N PHE A 97 -3.06 -0.10 -0.38
CA PHE A 97 -3.72 0.82 -1.32
C PHE A 97 -5.25 0.73 -1.33
N GLY A 98 -5.82 -0.43 -1.00
CA GLY A 98 -7.28 -0.62 -0.98
C GLY A 98 -7.68 -2.06 -1.31
N GLN A 99 -8.97 -2.35 -1.15
CA GLN A 99 -9.53 -3.64 -1.57
C GLN A 99 -9.73 -3.61 -3.09
N ASP A 100 -9.00 -4.46 -3.82
CA ASP A 100 -9.11 -4.52 -5.28
C ASP A 100 -8.83 -5.94 -5.78
N ALA A 101 -9.64 -6.44 -6.72
CA ALA A 101 -9.43 -7.74 -7.34
C ALA A 101 -8.25 -7.73 -8.34
N THR A 102 -7.79 -6.54 -8.72
CA THR A 102 -6.70 -6.31 -9.66
C THR A 102 -5.35 -6.23 -8.93
N PRO A 103 -4.34 -7.03 -9.30
CA PRO A 103 -2.99 -6.95 -8.73
C PRO A 103 -2.28 -5.62 -9.00
N ILE A 104 -1.33 -5.29 -8.11
CA ILE A 104 -0.40 -4.17 -8.30
C ILE A 104 0.63 -4.54 -9.37
N ALA A 105 0.88 -3.63 -10.31
CA ALA A 105 1.94 -3.73 -11.32
C ALA A 105 3.22 -3.00 -10.87
N SER A 106 3.07 -1.76 -10.40
CA SER A 106 4.17 -0.91 -9.93
C SER A 106 3.72 -0.08 -8.74
N ILE A 107 4.69 0.39 -7.97
CA ILE A 107 4.49 1.35 -6.90
C ILE A 107 5.50 2.46 -7.11
N GLU A 108 5.10 3.70 -6.89
CA GLU A 108 5.93 4.89 -6.98
C GLU A 108 5.81 5.73 -5.70
N CYS A 109 6.85 6.50 -5.41
CA CYS A 109 6.90 7.36 -4.23
C CYS A 109 7.59 8.67 -4.59
N GLU A 110 6.84 9.77 -4.49
CA GLU A 110 7.38 11.10 -4.69
C GLU A 110 7.94 11.63 -3.37
N LEU A 111 9.25 11.92 -3.36
CA LEU A 111 9.95 12.45 -2.19
C LEU A 111 10.25 13.94 -2.30
N ASP A 112 9.88 14.61 -3.39
CA ASP A 112 10.16 16.04 -3.61
C ASP A 112 9.14 16.94 -2.89
#